data_AF-A0A969XW43-F1
#
_entry.id   AF-A0A969XW43-F1
#
_cell.length_a   1.000
_cell.length_b   1.000
_cell.length_c   1.000
_cell.angle_alpha   90.00
_cell.angle_beta   90.00
_cell.angle_gamma   90.00
#
_symmetry.space_group_name_H-M   'P 1'
#
loop_
_entity.id
_entity.type
_entity.pdbx_description
1 polymer ?
#
loop_
_entity_poly.entity_id
_entity_poly.type
_entity_poly.pdbx_seq_one_letter_code
_entity_poly.pdbx_strand_id
1 'polypeptide(L)'
;MTGRCSMCAEGMAFIVVLWLIVAMSAVAMAVAAAARTHCYHAAAIAAGVQARTVEAGALCYVLVALGDIEGAMPDAVDLACDGMELGDGAFWIVRPHPTDDAAWAFGLVDEGGKIDLNTASQAVLEGLPNMTADVAAAIIDWRDEDETVTGGGAESDYYLRQDDAYNAKNAPFETVWELRLVAGVDDGLLYGEDTNRNGVLDAWENDGTGSDGDDDGDGRLNRGLAGLTTAYLRWPDTPEGIVDVNAAEPQQIRQALTGVLSEARAEAVAQQIQQRRPFPSLFHLHFACQLTAEEFAAIEQVVAVPSQSGFRLNVNAAGAGALAALGGLEEADVETLLAARDAAGDVGSSLAWMLDALSQDKLLALAAAGITGRSWQYTADIVAVAAGGRAFRHVRYAIDVSNGTPRVIHRLDLTACGWPLDPDILDRLRAGDALEEVLNLTRE
;
A
#
# COMPACT_ATOMS: atom_id res chain seq x y z
N MET A 1 52.45 29.96 78.83
CA MET A 1 51.11 29.95 78.19
C MET A 1 51.30 29.69 76.70
N THR A 2 51.25 28.45 76.24
CA THR A 2 51.15 28.09 74.81
C THR A 2 50.91 26.59 74.72
N GLY A 3 49.66 26.17 74.83
CA GLY A 3 49.29 24.75 74.89
C GLY A 3 47.81 24.51 74.63
N ARG A 4 47.18 25.33 73.78
CA ARG A 4 45.84 25.10 73.26
C ARG A 4 45.79 25.56 71.80
N CYS A 5 45.05 24.81 70.99
CA CYS A 5 44.74 25.06 69.58
C CYS A 5 45.66 24.45 68.49
N SER A 6 46.00 23.15 68.55
CA SER A 6 46.28 22.40 67.31
C SER A 6 45.09 21.54 66.84
N MET A 7 44.24 21.06 67.77
CA MET A 7 43.05 20.26 67.44
C MET A 7 41.96 21.00 66.63
N CYS A 8 41.81 22.33 66.75
CA CYS A 8 40.79 23.07 65.97
C CYS A 8 41.20 23.27 64.49
N ALA A 9 42.50 23.33 64.19
CA ALA A 9 42.99 23.48 62.82
C ALA A 9 42.90 22.16 62.04
N GLU A 10 43.18 21.03 62.71
CA GLU A 10 43.07 19.69 62.13
C GLU A 10 41.60 19.31 61.82
N GLY A 11 40.65 19.68 62.68
CA GLY A 11 39.22 19.45 62.42
C GLY A 11 38.66 20.27 61.25
N MET A 12 39.10 21.52 61.09
CA MET A 12 38.69 22.38 59.97
C MET A 12 39.28 21.90 58.64
N ALA A 13 40.55 21.47 58.64
CA ALA A 13 41.19 20.88 57.46
C ALA A 13 40.47 19.59 57.02
N PHE A 14 40.08 18.73 57.97
CA PHE A 14 39.34 17.50 57.68
C PHE A 14 37.98 17.78 57.04
N ILE A 15 37.22 18.75 57.57
CA ILE A 15 35.92 19.15 57.00
C ILE A 15 36.07 19.69 55.57
N VAL A 16 37.07 20.54 55.33
CA VAL A 16 37.34 21.09 53.98
C VAL A 16 37.70 19.99 52.99
N VAL A 17 38.57 19.04 53.38
CA VAL A 17 38.93 17.90 52.54
C VAL A 17 37.71 17.01 52.25
N LEU A 18 36.86 16.76 53.25
CA LEU A 18 35.64 15.96 53.06
C LEU A 18 34.70 16.63 52.06
N TRP A 19 34.46 17.94 52.18
CA TRP A 19 33.64 18.69 51.24
C TRP A 19 34.24 18.72 49.83
N LEU A 20 35.57 18.84 49.71
CA LEU A 20 36.26 18.74 48.42
C LEU A 20 36.08 17.36 47.78
N ILE A 21 36.19 16.28 48.55
CA ILE A 21 35.95 14.91 48.05
C ILE A 21 34.49 14.75 47.60
N VAL A 22 33.53 15.25 48.37
CA VAL A 22 32.10 15.21 48.01
C VAL A 22 31.86 15.99 46.72
N ALA A 23 32.40 17.21 46.59
CA ALA A 23 32.26 18.03 45.39
C ALA A 23 32.91 17.36 44.16
N MET A 24 34.12 16.82 44.31
CA MET A 24 34.81 16.10 43.24
C MET A 24 34.05 14.83 42.84
N SER A 25 33.51 14.09 43.80
CA SER A 25 32.69 12.90 43.54
C SER A 25 31.40 13.26 42.80
N ALA A 26 30.74 14.37 43.17
CA ALA A 26 29.55 14.86 42.48
C ALA A 26 29.85 15.25 41.02
N VAL A 27 30.96 15.96 40.78
CA VAL A 27 31.40 16.29 39.42
C VAL A 27 31.75 15.03 38.62
N ALA A 28 32.47 14.07 39.22
CA ALA A 28 32.82 12.81 38.58
C ALA A 28 31.56 11.98 38.21
N MET A 29 30.58 11.91 39.11
CA MET A 29 29.29 11.25 38.83
C MET A 29 28.52 11.96 37.71
N ALA A 30 28.49 13.30 37.68
CA ALA A 30 27.84 14.05 36.62
C ALA A 30 28.50 13.81 35.26
N VAL A 31 29.83 13.82 35.20
CA VAL A 31 30.59 13.51 33.99
C VAL A 31 30.36 12.06 33.55
N ALA A 32 30.36 11.10 34.47
CA ALA A 32 30.10 9.69 34.16
C ALA A 32 28.67 9.47 33.65
N ALA A 33 27.67 10.15 34.23
CA ALA A 33 26.29 10.12 33.76
C ALA A 33 26.16 10.71 32.35
N ALA A 34 26.75 11.88 32.11
CA ALA A 34 26.77 12.52 30.80
C ALA A 34 27.47 11.64 29.75
N ALA A 35 28.65 11.10 30.05
CA ALA A 35 29.38 10.19 29.17
C ALA A 35 28.55 8.95 28.82
N ARG A 36 27.85 8.37 29.80
CA ARG A 36 26.97 7.22 29.58
C ARG A 36 25.82 7.56 28.62
N THR A 37 25.16 8.71 28.82
CA THR A 37 24.11 9.20 27.91
C THR A 37 24.66 9.43 26.50
N HIS A 38 25.83 10.04 26.35
CA HIS A 38 26.49 10.21 25.06
C HIS A 38 26.81 8.87 24.38
N CYS A 39 27.29 7.87 25.12
CA CYS A 39 27.53 6.52 24.60
C CYS A 39 26.22 5.88 24.11
N TYR A 40 25.12 6.00 24.86
CA TYR A 40 23.82 5.48 24.44
C TYR A 40 23.30 6.17 23.18
N HIS A 41 23.40 7.50 23.09
CA HIS A 41 23.01 8.23 21.88
C HIS A 41 23.86 7.85 20.68
N ALA A 42 25.19 7.75 20.84
CA ALA A 42 26.08 7.33 19.77
C ALA A 42 25.74 5.91 19.28
N ALA A 43 25.46 4.98 20.20
CA ALA A 43 25.05 3.62 19.87
C ALA A 43 23.69 3.58 19.16
N ALA A 44 22.72 4.38 19.60
CA ALA A 44 21.40 4.49 18.97
C ALA A 44 21.48 5.06 17.55
N ILE A 45 22.30 6.09 17.34
CA ILE A 45 22.55 6.65 16.00
C ILE A 45 23.20 5.60 15.09
N ALA A 46 24.23 4.90 15.57
CA ALA A 46 24.90 3.85 14.80
C ALA A 46 23.93 2.72 14.42
N ALA A 47 23.14 2.22 15.38
CA ALA A 47 22.11 1.21 15.13
C ALA A 47 21.05 1.72 14.12
N GLY A 48 20.62 2.97 14.25
CA GLY A 48 19.66 3.60 13.33
C GLY A 48 20.17 3.76 11.90
N VAL A 49 21.49 3.93 11.71
CA VAL A 49 22.13 3.93 10.39
C VAL A 49 22.19 2.50 9.84
N GLN A 50 22.53 1.50 10.65
CA GLN A 50 22.53 0.09 10.23
C GLN A 50 21.14 -0.37 9.78
N ALA A 51 20.09 -0.05 10.53
CA ALA A 51 18.71 -0.39 10.13
C ALA A 51 18.31 0.28 8.81
N ARG A 52 18.76 1.52 8.57
CA ARG A 52 18.54 2.22 7.29
C ARG A 52 19.30 1.57 6.13
N THR A 53 20.49 1.02 6.36
CA THR A 53 21.22 0.30 5.30
C THR A 53 20.57 -1.03 4.96
N VAL A 54 19.97 -1.72 5.94
CA VAL A 54 19.18 -2.93 5.70
C VAL A 54 17.93 -2.58 4.89
N GLU A 55 17.20 -1.54 5.29
CA GLU A 55 16.03 -1.01 4.58
C GLU A 55 16.35 -0.63 3.12
N ALA A 56 17.46 0.08 2.89
CA ALA A 56 17.90 0.43 1.53
C ALA A 56 18.25 -0.81 0.69
N GLY A 57 18.86 -1.84 1.29
CA GLY A 57 19.14 -3.09 0.60
C GLY A 57 17.88 -3.89 0.28
N ALA A 58 16.89 -3.89 1.18
CA ALA A 58 15.57 -4.48 0.95
C ALA A 58 14.85 -3.77 -0.21
N LEU A 59 14.94 -2.44 -0.29
CA LEU A 59 14.42 -1.69 -1.44
C LEU A 59 15.12 -2.09 -2.75
N CYS A 60 16.45 -2.21 -2.75
CA CYS A 60 17.17 -2.69 -3.94
C CYS A 60 16.72 -4.09 -4.37
N TYR A 61 16.49 -4.99 -3.40
CA TYR A 61 15.96 -6.32 -3.67
C TYR A 61 14.58 -6.28 -4.36
N VAL A 62 13.65 -5.47 -3.83
CA VAL A 62 12.33 -5.24 -4.46
C VAL A 62 12.46 -4.68 -5.87
N LEU A 63 13.30 -3.66 -6.08
CA LEU A 63 13.47 -3.02 -7.39
C LEU A 63 14.03 -4.00 -8.43
N VAL A 64 14.90 -4.94 -8.02
CA VAL A 64 15.40 -5.97 -8.93
C VAL A 64 14.30 -6.98 -9.26
N ALA A 65 13.51 -7.42 -8.28
CA ALA A 65 12.41 -8.35 -8.51
C ALA A 65 11.31 -7.76 -9.43
N LEU A 66 11.11 -6.45 -9.37
CA LEU A 66 10.17 -5.73 -10.23
C LEU A 66 10.77 -5.35 -11.61
N GLY A 67 12.02 -5.69 -11.89
CA GLY A 67 12.73 -5.25 -13.09
C GLY A 67 12.11 -5.71 -14.41
N ASP A 68 11.58 -6.94 -14.44
CA ASP A 68 11.16 -7.64 -15.68
C ASP A 68 9.66 -8.01 -15.67
N ILE A 69 8.84 -7.35 -14.86
CA ILE A 69 7.40 -7.68 -14.78
C ILE A 69 6.56 -7.03 -15.88
N GLU A 70 5.71 -7.83 -16.53
CA GLU A 70 4.83 -7.40 -17.63
C GLU A 70 3.38 -7.15 -17.16
N GLY A 71 3.25 -6.34 -16.11
CA GLY A 71 1.95 -5.92 -15.60
C GLY A 71 1.24 -6.95 -14.72
N ALA A 72 1.94 -8.00 -14.30
CA ALA A 72 1.48 -8.98 -13.31
C ALA A 72 2.32 -8.89 -12.04
N MET A 73 1.69 -9.22 -10.92
CA MET A 73 2.37 -9.31 -9.62
C MET A 73 3.45 -10.41 -9.67
N PRO A 74 4.64 -10.19 -9.07
CA PRO A 74 5.61 -11.28 -8.90
C PRO A 74 5.03 -12.40 -8.04
N ASP A 75 5.31 -13.65 -8.40
CA ASP A 75 4.94 -14.80 -7.59
C ASP A 75 5.66 -14.77 -6.23
N ALA A 76 4.99 -15.29 -5.19
CA ALA A 76 5.55 -15.36 -3.85
C ALA A 76 6.85 -16.19 -3.78
N VAL A 77 7.02 -17.16 -4.70
CA VAL A 77 8.25 -17.97 -4.81
C VAL A 77 9.42 -17.12 -5.34
N ASP A 78 9.14 -16.19 -6.24
CA ASP A 78 10.15 -15.34 -6.87
C ASP A 78 10.56 -14.16 -5.98
N LEU A 79 9.71 -13.79 -5.03
CA LEU A 79 9.97 -12.73 -4.05
C LEU A 79 9.74 -13.20 -2.62
N ALA A 80 10.77 -13.81 -2.02
CA ALA A 80 10.77 -14.10 -0.58
C ALA A 80 10.72 -12.79 0.23
N CYS A 81 9.71 -12.67 1.10
CA CYS A 81 9.38 -11.45 1.84
C CYS A 81 9.35 -11.64 3.37
N ASP A 82 9.49 -12.88 3.83
CA ASP A 82 9.34 -13.26 5.23
C ASP A 82 10.72 -13.50 5.87
N GLY A 83 11.17 -12.52 6.66
CA GLY A 83 12.35 -12.64 7.50
C GLY A 83 13.61 -12.92 6.69
N MET A 84 14.01 -11.96 5.86
CA MET A 84 15.18 -12.05 4.99
C MET A 84 16.41 -11.49 5.68
N GLU A 85 17.47 -12.30 5.78
CA GLU A 85 18.75 -11.86 6.33
C GLU A 85 19.50 -10.93 5.36
N LEU A 86 20.06 -9.85 5.89
CA LEU A 86 20.90 -8.93 5.14
C LEU A 86 21.99 -8.34 6.02
N GLY A 87 23.20 -8.89 5.91
CA GLY A 87 24.33 -8.51 6.76
C GLY A 87 24.07 -8.88 8.23
N ASP A 88 24.20 -7.91 9.13
CA ASP A 88 23.94 -8.08 10.58
C ASP A 88 22.49 -7.74 10.98
N GLY A 89 21.57 -7.77 10.03
CA GLY A 89 20.16 -7.43 10.23
C GLY A 89 19.23 -8.28 9.36
N ALA A 90 17.94 -8.01 9.47
CA ALA A 90 16.92 -8.66 8.68
C ALA A 90 15.83 -7.68 8.23
N PHE A 91 15.07 -8.06 7.22
CA PHE A 91 13.91 -7.31 6.77
C PHE A 91 12.73 -8.21 6.43
N TRP A 92 11.54 -7.61 6.49
CA TRP A 92 10.27 -8.16 6.02
C TRP A 92 9.66 -7.17 5.04
N ILE A 93 8.91 -7.70 4.08
CA ILE A 93 8.01 -6.90 3.24
C ILE A 93 6.60 -7.31 3.62
N VAL A 94 5.92 -6.43 4.36
CA VAL A 94 4.61 -6.72 4.95
C VAL A 94 3.48 -6.25 4.04
N ARG A 95 2.36 -6.94 4.10
CA ARG A 95 1.10 -6.53 3.47
C ARG A 95 -0.07 -6.98 4.34
N PRO A 96 -1.25 -6.35 4.19
CA PRO A 96 -2.45 -6.87 4.82
C PRO A 96 -2.73 -8.30 4.34
N HIS A 97 -3.12 -9.16 5.26
CA HIS A 97 -3.51 -10.53 4.93
C HIS A 97 -4.84 -10.52 4.16
N PRO A 98 -4.98 -11.34 3.11
CA PRO A 98 -6.13 -11.26 2.20
C PRO A 98 -7.48 -11.63 2.85
N THR A 99 -7.46 -12.45 3.91
CA THR A 99 -8.70 -13.02 4.50
C THR A 99 -8.73 -13.00 6.04
N ASP A 100 -7.67 -12.52 6.69
CA ASP A 100 -7.53 -12.57 8.15
C ASP A 100 -6.99 -11.24 8.62
N ASP A 101 -7.87 -10.35 9.03
CA ASP A 101 -7.47 -9.00 9.40
C ASP A 101 -6.64 -8.95 10.67
N ALA A 102 -6.59 -10.02 11.48
CA ALA A 102 -5.76 -10.11 12.68
C ALA A 102 -4.34 -10.66 12.40
N ALA A 103 -4.03 -10.99 11.14
CA ALA A 103 -2.75 -11.57 10.74
C ALA A 103 -2.01 -10.69 9.72
N TRP A 104 -0.67 -10.77 9.75
CA TRP A 104 0.17 -10.24 8.69
C TRP A 104 0.24 -11.22 7.52
N ALA A 105 0.38 -10.69 6.32
CA ALA A 105 0.93 -11.44 5.19
C ALA A 105 2.23 -10.77 4.71
N PHE A 106 2.98 -11.50 3.90
CA PHE A 106 4.23 -11.01 3.34
C PHE A 106 4.13 -10.88 1.82
N GLY A 107 4.70 -9.82 1.27
CA GLY A 107 4.62 -9.52 -0.15
C GLY A 107 4.38 -8.05 -0.43
N LEU A 108 4.41 -7.70 -1.71
CA LEU A 108 4.04 -6.38 -2.17
C LEU A 108 2.51 -6.21 -2.14
N VAL A 109 2.06 -4.97 -2.17
CA VAL A 109 0.66 -4.61 -2.41
C VAL A 109 0.53 -4.09 -3.83
N ASP A 110 -0.41 -4.61 -4.60
CA ASP A 110 -0.74 -4.07 -5.92
C ASP A 110 -1.65 -2.84 -5.75
N GLU A 111 -1.14 -1.66 -6.11
CA GLU A 111 -1.91 -0.42 -6.04
C GLU A 111 -3.08 -0.40 -7.03
N GLY A 112 -2.98 -1.17 -8.11
CA GLY A 112 -4.06 -1.34 -9.08
C GLY A 112 -5.30 -1.99 -8.48
N GLY A 113 -5.19 -2.70 -7.35
CA GLY A 113 -6.32 -3.25 -6.60
C GLY A 113 -7.10 -2.22 -5.78
N LYS A 114 -6.67 -0.94 -5.77
CA LYS A 114 -7.30 0.15 -5.02
C LYS A 114 -7.99 1.13 -5.96
N ILE A 115 -8.94 1.89 -5.43
CA ILE A 115 -9.66 2.93 -6.17
C ILE A 115 -8.75 4.14 -6.39
N ASP A 116 -8.48 4.49 -7.64
CA ASP A 116 -7.65 5.64 -7.99
C ASP A 116 -8.40 6.96 -7.79
N LEU A 117 -7.92 7.75 -6.82
CA LEU A 117 -8.43 9.07 -6.49
C LEU A 117 -8.32 10.07 -7.63
N ASN A 118 -7.50 9.83 -8.65
CA ASN A 118 -7.34 10.76 -9.76
C ASN A 118 -8.26 10.48 -10.94
N THR A 119 -8.80 9.26 -11.06
CA THR A 119 -9.61 8.86 -12.22
C THR A 119 -10.99 8.32 -11.85
N ALA A 120 -11.23 7.91 -10.60
CA ALA A 120 -12.52 7.39 -10.16
C ALA A 120 -13.64 8.42 -10.39
N SER A 121 -14.80 7.95 -10.88
CA SER A 121 -15.98 8.81 -11.02
C SER A 121 -16.62 9.08 -9.66
N GLN A 122 -17.45 10.12 -9.57
CA GLN A 122 -18.20 10.40 -8.35
C GLN A 122 -19.04 9.19 -7.89
N ALA A 123 -19.67 8.47 -8.82
CA ALA A 123 -20.45 7.27 -8.50
C ALA A 123 -19.62 6.14 -7.89
N VAL A 124 -18.36 5.98 -8.32
CA VAL A 124 -17.44 4.99 -7.74
C VAL A 124 -16.98 5.44 -6.35
N LEU A 125 -16.69 6.73 -6.18
CA LEU A 125 -16.33 7.29 -4.88
C LEU A 125 -17.47 7.13 -3.86
N GLU A 126 -18.70 7.45 -4.26
CA GLU A 126 -19.92 7.26 -3.44
C GLU A 126 -20.18 5.79 -3.07
N GLY A 127 -19.65 4.84 -3.84
CA GLY A 127 -19.71 3.41 -3.53
C GLY A 127 -18.73 2.97 -2.43
N LEU A 128 -17.79 3.82 -2.02
CA LEU A 128 -16.87 3.51 -0.92
C LEU A 128 -17.60 3.46 0.43
N PRO A 129 -17.17 2.60 1.37
CA PRO A 129 -17.75 2.53 2.70
C PRO A 129 -17.72 3.88 3.42
N ASN A 130 -18.80 4.19 4.13
CA ASN A 130 -18.96 5.43 4.92
C ASN A 130 -18.79 6.75 4.12
N MET A 131 -18.83 6.68 2.78
CA MET A 131 -18.76 7.86 1.93
C MET A 131 -20.10 8.60 1.88
N THR A 132 -20.04 9.94 1.83
CA THR A 132 -21.21 10.78 1.54
C THR A 132 -21.07 11.44 0.17
N ALA A 133 -22.20 11.79 -0.46
CA ALA A 133 -22.19 12.49 -1.74
C ALA A 133 -21.42 13.81 -1.69
N ASP A 134 -21.52 14.55 -0.57
CA ASP A 134 -20.80 15.82 -0.37
C ASP A 134 -19.28 15.62 -0.31
N VAL A 135 -18.80 14.59 0.40
CA VAL A 135 -17.36 14.27 0.47
C VAL A 135 -16.86 13.74 -0.87
N ALA A 136 -17.62 12.89 -1.55
CA ALA A 136 -17.26 12.43 -2.89
C ALA A 136 -17.15 13.60 -3.88
N ALA A 137 -18.09 14.56 -3.84
CA ALA A 137 -18.03 15.78 -4.63
C ALA A 137 -16.82 16.65 -4.25
N ALA A 138 -16.49 16.79 -2.97
CA ALA A 138 -15.32 17.54 -2.52
C ALA A 138 -13.99 16.92 -3.00
N ILE A 139 -13.91 15.58 -3.13
CA ILE A 139 -12.75 14.90 -3.73
C ILE A 139 -12.63 15.22 -5.22
N ILE A 140 -13.75 15.37 -5.94
CA ILE A 140 -13.75 15.77 -7.35
C ILE A 140 -13.27 17.21 -7.49
N ASP A 141 -13.88 18.15 -6.76
CA ASP A 141 -13.51 19.58 -6.80
C ASP A 141 -12.03 19.79 -6.39
N TRP A 142 -11.53 18.98 -5.44
CA TRP A 142 -10.13 19.09 -5.03
C TRP A 142 -9.12 18.84 -6.15
N ARG A 143 -9.44 17.94 -7.09
CA ARG A 143 -8.51 17.43 -8.11
C ARG A 143 -8.75 17.99 -9.51
N ASP A 144 -9.93 18.54 -9.79
CA ASP A 144 -10.23 19.12 -11.09
C ASP A 144 -9.56 20.49 -11.27
N GLU A 145 -9.46 21.01 -12.49
CA GLU A 145 -8.67 22.22 -12.76
C GLU A 145 -9.47 23.52 -12.57
N ASP A 146 -10.78 23.44 -12.31
CA ASP A 146 -11.64 24.61 -12.31
C ASP A 146 -11.91 25.13 -10.90
N GLU A 147 -12.92 25.98 -10.70
CA GLU A 147 -13.25 26.56 -9.38
C GLU A 147 -14.78 26.45 -9.15
N THR A 148 -15.41 25.51 -9.83
CA THR A 148 -16.86 25.33 -9.87
C THR A 148 -17.24 24.21 -8.92
N VAL A 149 -17.85 24.61 -7.81
CA VAL A 149 -18.33 23.64 -6.81
C VAL A 149 -19.30 22.61 -7.43
N THR A 150 -18.90 21.34 -7.44
CA THR A 150 -19.76 20.19 -7.78
C THR A 150 -20.76 19.96 -6.65
N GLY A 151 -21.98 19.49 -6.94
CA GLY A 151 -23.09 19.48 -5.98
C GLY A 151 -22.75 18.95 -4.57
N GLY A 152 -22.64 19.86 -3.59
CA GLY A 152 -22.29 19.53 -2.18
C GLY A 152 -20.79 19.58 -1.85
N GLY A 153 -19.93 19.70 -2.87
CA GLY A 153 -18.48 19.77 -2.80
C GLY A 153 -17.92 21.09 -2.27
N ALA A 154 -16.62 21.27 -2.46
CA ALA A 154 -15.86 22.37 -1.86
C ALA A 154 -14.66 22.79 -2.72
N GLU A 155 -14.60 24.09 -2.99
CA GLU A 155 -13.54 24.76 -3.75
C GLU A 155 -12.74 25.73 -2.88
N SER A 156 -11.79 26.46 -3.45
CA SER A 156 -10.93 27.43 -2.74
C SER A 156 -11.73 28.39 -1.84
N ASP A 157 -12.91 28.83 -2.27
CA ASP A 157 -13.81 29.68 -1.48
C ASP A 157 -14.21 29.05 -0.12
N TYR A 158 -14.36 27.73 -0.04
CA TYR A 158 -14.62 27.01 1.21
C TYR A 158 -13.36 26.93 2.08
N TYR A 159 -12.23 26.52 1.50
CA TYR A 159 -10.99 26.28 2.23
C TYR A 159 -10.37 27.58 2.77
N LEU A 160 -10.54 28.71 2.08
CA LEU A 160 -10.08 30.03 2.53
C LEU A 160 -10.86 30.58 3.74
N ARG A 161 -12.00 29.97 4.10
CA ARG A 161 -12.81 30.34 5.27
C ARG A 161 -12.49 29.53 6.53
N GLN A 162 -11.61 28.53 6.43
CA GLN A 162 -11.16 27.74 7.58
C GLN A 162 -10.21 28.54 8.47
N ASP A 163 -10.02 28.08 9.72
CA ASP A 163 -9.11 28.73 10.68
C ASP A 163 -7.67 28.77 10.14
N ASP A 164 -7.23 27.64 9.57
CA ASP A 164 -5.99 27.53 8.79
C ASP A 164 -6.36 27.58 7.30
N ALA A 165 -6.39 28.78 6.72
CA ALA A 165 -6.83 29.00 5.35
C ALA A 165 -5.81 28.51 4.29
N TYR A 166 -6.31 27.79 3.28
CA TYR A 166 -5.58 27.35 2.09
C TYR A 166 -6.52 27.35 0.87
N ASN A 167 -5.95 27.17 -0.33
CA ASN A 167 -6.75 26.99 -1.56
C ASN A 167 -6.97 25.50 -1.81
N ALA A 168 -8.03 25.19 -2.57
CA ALA A 168 -8.13 23.87 -3.18
C ALA A 168 -6.90 23.65 -4.10
N LYS A 169 -6.50 22.39 -4.28
CA LYS A 169 -5.28 22.07 -5.02
C LYS A 169 -5.45 22.31 -6.52
N ASN A 170 -6.63 21.99 -7.01
CA ASN A 170 -7.08 22.06 -8.39
C ASN A 170 -6.11 21.36 -9.35
N ALA A 171 -5.62 20.21 -8.89
CA ALA A 171 -4.69 19.35 -9.59
C ALA A 171 -4.75 17.93 -9.00
N PRO A 172 -4.30 16.91 -9.75
CA PRO A 172 -4.27 15.53 -9.27
C PRO A 172 -3.61 15.35 -7.89
N PHE A 173 -4.15 14.40 -7.12
CA PHE A 173 -3.54 13.90 -5.89
C PHE A 173 -2.14 13.35 -6.22
N GLU A 174 -1.16 13.74 -5.40
CA GLU A 174 0.19 13.17 -5.40
C GLU A 174 0.31 12.07 -4.34
N THR A 175 -0.47 12.15 -3.27
CA THR A 175 -0.55 11.13 -2.22
C THR A 175 -1.97 10.99 -1.68
N VAL A 176 -2.31 9.80 -1.18
CA VAL A 176 -3.58 9.54 -0.50
C VAL A 176 -3.78 10.43 0.74
N TRP A 177 -2.68 10.84 1.39
CA TRP A 177 -2.72 11.63 2.63
C TRP A 177 -3.26 13.05 2.45
N GLU A 178 -3.31 13.56 1.22
CA GLU A 178 -3.94 14.84 0.92
C GLU A 178 -5.45 14.82 1.16
N LEU A 179 -6.08 13.64 1.23
CA LEU A 179 -7.47 13.51 1.63
C LEU A 179 -7.76 14.18 2.97
N ARG A 180 -6.79 14.29 3.89
CA ARG A 180 -6.94 15.01 5.17
C ARG A 180 -7.20 16.52 5.01
N LEU A 181 -6.92 17.08 3.82
CA LEU A 181 -7.20 18.47 3.49
C LEU A 181 -8.55 18.64 2.76
N VAL A 182 -9.21 17.55 2.39
CA VAL A 182 -10.48 17.60 1.65
C VAL A 182 -11.64 17.80 2.63
N ALA A 183 -12.60 18.64 2.24
CA ALA A 183 -13.75 18.94 3.06
C ALA A 183 -14.53 17.67 3.46
N GLY A 184 -14.77 17.50 4.76
CA GLY A 184 -15.56 16.39 5.31
C GLY A 184 -14.81 15.05 5.45
N VAL A 185 -13.53 14.99 5.11
CA VAL A 185 -12.68 13.83 5.45
C VAL A 185 -12.09 14.02 6.85
N ASP A 186 -12.47 13.16 7.79
CA ASP A 186 -11.90 13.08 9.12
C ASP A 186 -10.99 11.85 9.28
N ASP A 187 -10.40 11.70 10.46
CA ASP A 187 -9.47 10.59 10.74
C ASP A 187 -10.19 9.23 10.75
N GLY A 188 -11.48 9.18 11.12
CA GLY A 188 -12.29 7.97 11.08
C GLY A 188 -12.58 7.51 9.64
N LEU A 189 -12.92 8.43 8.74
CA LEU A 189 -13.09 8.11 7.33
C LEU A 189 -11.74 7.75 6.66
N LEU A 190 -10.67 8.46 7.01
CA LEU A 190 -9.36 8.27 6.38
C LEU A 190 -8.68 6.97 6.81
N TYR A 191 -8.59 6.71 8.11
CA TYR A 191 -7.86 5.55 8.65
C TYR A 191 -8.78 4.39 9.04
N GLY A 192 -10.05 4.66 9.31
CA GLY A 192 -10.93 3.69 9.95
C GLY A 192 -10.38 3.31 11.34
N GLU A 193 -10.31 2.01 11.59
CA GLU A 193 -9.77 1.41 12.81
C GLU A 193 -8.24 1.30 12.78
N ASP A 194 -7.60 1.23 11.60
CA ASP A 194 -6.14 1.08 11.40
C ASP A 194 -5.38 2.40 11.65
N THR A 195 -5.53 2.97 12.85
CA THR A 195 -4.97 4.28 13.18
C THR A 195 -3.45 4.24 13.35
N ASN A 196 -2.88 3.07 13.69
CA ASN A 196 -1.43 2.86 13.75
C ASN A 196 -0.80 2.51 12.38
N ARG A 197 -1.63 2.21 11.37
CA ARG A 197 -1.27 1.96 9.96
C ARG A 197 -0.42 0.71 9.76
N ASN A 198 -0.56 -0.28 10.63
CA ASN A 198 0.13 -1.57 10.54
C ASN A 198 -0.66 -2.56 9.65
N GLY A 199 -1.92 -2.26 9.32
CA GLY A 199 -2.79 -3.09 8.47
C GLY A 199 -3.31 -4.36 9.13
N VAL A 200 -3.21 -4.48 10.46
CA VAL A 200 -3.64 -5.61 11.29
C VAL A 200 -4.55 -5.12 12.40
N LEU A 201 -5.67 -5.81 12.61
CA LEU A 201 -6.61 -5.54 13.67
C LEU A 201 -5.99 -5.88 15.03
N ASP A 202 -5.53 -4.86 15.73
CA ASP A 202 -5.01 -5.04 17.07
C ASP A 202 -6.14 -5.23 18.10
N ALA A 203 -5.81 -5.85 19.23
CA ALA A 203 -6.78 -6.06 20.31
C ALA A 203 -7.37 -4.77 20.89
N TRP A 204 -6.67 -3.64 20.75
CA TRP A 204 -7.17 -2.32 21.18
C TRP A 204 -7.98 -1.63 20.08
N GLU A 205 -7.83 -2.03 18.82
CA GLU A 205 -8.64 -1.55 17.69
C GLU A 205 -9.95 -2.33 17.55
N ASN A 206 -10.13 -3.42 18.32
CA ASN A 206 -11.32 -4.30 18.33
C ASN A 206 -11.92 -4.44 19.75
N ASP A 207 -11.92 -3.36 20.54
CA ASP A 207 -12.43 -3.33 21.91
C ASP A 207 -13.77 -2.59 22.09
N GLY A 208 -14.45 -2.30 20.98
CA GLY A 208 -15.66 -1.52 20.85
C GLY A 208 -15.45 -0.08 21.29
N THR A 209 -16.05 0.29 22.42
CA THR A 209 -15.86 1.63 23.02
C THR A 209 -14.79 1.61 24.13
N GLY A 210 -13.89 0.63 24.12
CA GLY A 210 -12.89 0.39 25.17
C GLY A 210 -11.71 1.37 25.09
N SER A 211 -11.33 1.73 23.87
CA SER A 211 -10.29 2.69 23.52
C SER A 211 -10.85 3.88 22.73
N ASP A 212 -9.99 4.88 22.47
CA ASP A 212 -10.35 6.02 21.62
C ASP A 212 -10.27 5.58 20.14
N GLY A 213 -11.40 5.47 19.44
CA GLY A 213 -11.50 5.06 18.03
C GLY A 213 -12.95 4.79 17.61
N ASP A 214 -13.20 4.75 16.30
CA ASP A 214 -14.48 4.32 15.72
C ASP A 214 -14.40 2.80 15.41
N ASP A 215 -14.69 1.95 16.39
CA ASP A 215 -14.73 0.48 16.26
C ASP A 215 -16.18 -0.03 16.39
N ASP A 216 -16.60 -0.87 15.45
CA ASP A 216 -17.93 -1.49 15.44
C ASP A 216 -18.00 -2.88 16.11
N GLY A 217 -16.85 -3.45 16.47
CA GLY A 217 -16.68 -4.72 17.18
C GLY A 217 -17.06 -5.94 16.35
N ASP A 218 -17.07 -5.86 15.03
CA ASP A 218 -17.42 -6.97 14.13
C ASP A 218 -16.28 -7.98 13.91
N GLY A 219 -15.06 -7.63 14.37
CA GLY A 219 -13.86 -8.44 14.25
C GLY A 219 -13.19 -8.40 12.88
N ARG A 220 -13.49 -7.40 12.04
CA ARG A 220 -12.86 -7.13 10.75
C ARG A 220 -12.23 -5.75 10.79
N LEU A 221 -11.06 -5.59 10.17
CA LEU A 221 -10.37 -4.31 10.17
C LEU A 221 -10.98 -3.37 9.15
N ASN A 222 -11.59 -2.28 9.61
CA ASN A 222 -11.91 -1.16 8.76
C ASN A 222 -10.63 -0.34 8.47
N ARG A 223 -10.05 -0.51 7.28
CA ARG A 223 -8.81 0.19 6.85
C ARG A 223 -9.02 1.63 6.36
N GLY A 224 -10.26 2.14 6.42
CA GLY A 224 -10.64 3.46 5.92
C GLY A 224 -10.31 3.70 4.43
N LEU A 225 -10.36 4.96 4.01
CA LEU A 225 -9.99 5.36 2.66
C LEU A 225 -8.51 5.10 2.34
N ALA A 226 -7.62 5.18 3.34
CA ALA A 226 -6.20 4.95 3.16
C ALA A 226 -5.87 3.52 2.68
N GLY A 227 -6.64 2.53 3.13
CA GLY A 227 -6.52 1.14 2.67
C GLY A 227 -7.16 0.86 1.31
N LEU A 228 -8.22 1.60 0.95
CA LEU A 228 -9.05 1.34 -0.22
C LEU A 228 -8.68 2.16 -1.46
N THR A 229 -7.93 3.26 -1.28
CA THR A 229 -7.65 4.22 -2.35
C THR A 229 -6.16 4.36 -2.65
N THR A 230 -5.85 4.88 -3.84
CA THR A 230 -4.49 5.18 -4.29
C THR A 230 -4.48 6.48 -5.09
N ALA A 231 -3.32 7.13 -5.17
CA ALA A 231 -3.09 8.32 -6.00
C ALA A 231 -2.01 8.07 -7.07
N TYR A 232 -1.53 6.83 -7.18
CA TYR A 232 -0.28 6.52 -7.88
C TYR A 232 -0.48 5.93 -9.28
N LEU A 233 -1.70 5.50 -9.64
CA LEU A 233 -1.90 4.71 -10.84
C LEU A 233 -1.50 5.45 -12.11
N ARG A 234 -0.73 4.75 -12.93
CA ARG A 234 -0.32 5.19 -14.25
C ARG A 234 -0.35 4.02 -15.21
N TRP A 235 -1.08 4.19 -16.29
CA TRP A 235 -1.19 3.22 -17.35
C TRP A 235 -0.19 3.58 -18.46
N PRO A 236 0.64 2.64 -18.95
CA PRO A 236 1.47 2.89 -20.10
C PRO A 236 0.59 3.15 -21.34
N ASP A 237 1.06 4.04 -22.23
CA ASP A 237 0.45 4.23 -23.55
C ASP A 237 0.60 2.90 -24.33
N THR A 238 -0.50 2.15 -24.46
CA THR A 238 -0.62 0.81 -25.08
C THR A 238 0.67 -0.03 -25.03
N PRO A 239 0.80 -0.99 -24.08
CA PRO A 239 2.02 -1.78 -23.93
C PRO A 239 2.54 -2.34 -25.25
N GLU A 240 3.86 -2.35 -25.45
CA GLU A 240 4.46 -2.87 -26.68
C GLU A 240 3.91 -4.26 -27.02
N GLY A 241 3.43 -4.44 -28.25
CA GLY A 241 2.86 -5.71 -28.72
C GLY A 241 1.36 -5.88 -28.48
N ILE A 242 0.70 -4.98 -27.74
CA ILE A 242 -0.76 -5.03 -27.54
C ILE A 242 -1.48 -4.15 -28.57
N VAL A 243 -2.48 -4.73 -29.25
CA VAL A 243 -3.23 -4.07 -30.32
C VAL A 243 -4.59 -3.55 -29.81
N ASP A 244 -4.84 -2.25 -29.96
CA ASP A 244 -6.19 -1.69 -29.72
C ASP A 244 -7.17 -2.14 -30.81
N VAL A 245 -8.16 -2.95 -30.43
CA VAL A 245 -9.16 -3.51 -31.37
C VAL A 245 -10.08 -2.46 -32.00
N ASN A 246 -10.20 -1.28 -31.39
CA ASN A 246 -11.06 -0.20 -31.86
C ASN A 246 -10.34 0.73 -32.83
N ALA A 247 -9.04 0.94 -32.65
CA ALA A 247 -8.24 1.88 -33.45
C ALA A 247 -7.33 1.22 -34.50
N ALA A 248 -6.89 -0.02 -34.29
CA ALA A 248 -5.89 -0.66 -35.14
C ALA A 248 -6.42 -1.06 -36.52
N GLU A 249 -5.48 -1.23 -37.45
CA GLU A 249 -5.78 -1.71 -38.80
C GLU A 249 -6.16 -3.20 -38.79
N PRO A 250 -7.09 -3.63 -39.66
CA PRO A 250 -7.47 -5.03 -39.86
C PRO A 250 -6.31 -6.04 -39.88
N GLN A 251 -5.21 -5.65 -40.52
CA GLN A 251 -4.03 -6.52 -40.66
C GLN A 251 -3.28 -6.70 -39.34
N GLN A 252 -3.20 -5.66 -38.51
CA GLN A 252 -2.53 -5.71 -37.20
C GLN A 252 -3.31 -6.60 -36.24
N ILE A 253 -4.64 -6.46 -36.21
CA ILE A 253 -5.53 -7.30 -35.39
C ILE A 253 -5.36 -8.77 -35.79
N ARG A 254 -5.36 -9.08 -37.09
CA ARG A 254 -5.15 -10.46 -37.56
C ARG A 254 -3.78 -11.02 -37.18
N GLN A 255 -2.72 -10.24 -37.32
CA GLN A 255 -1.37 -10.66 -36.95
C GLN A 255 -1.27 -10.97 -35.46
N ALA A 256 -1.82 -10.10 -34.60
CA ALA A 256 -1.88 -10.33 -33.16
C ALA A 256 -2.64 -11.62 -32.82
N LEU A 257 -3.84 -11.80 -33.39
CA LEU A 257 -4.67 -12.98 -33.13
C LEU A 257 -4.06 -14.29 -33.64
N THR A 258 -3.33 -14.27 -34.76
CA THR A 258 -2.67 -15.48 -35.30
C THR A 258 -1.53 -15.97 -34.41
N GLY A 259 -0.98 -15.09 -33.54
CA GLY A 259 0.02 -15.47 -32.56
C GLY A 259 -0.52 -16.35 -31.43
N VAL A 260 -1.83 -16.29 -31.17
CA VAL A 260 -2.48 -16.94 -30.02
C VAL A 260 -3.60 -17.92 -30.40
N LEU A 261 -4.19 -17.77 -31.59
CA LEU A 261 -5.27 -18.61 -32.10
C LEU A 261 -4.85 -19.31 -33.39
N SER A 262 -5.54 -20.41 -33.71
CA SER A 262 -5.40 -21.04 -35.03
C SER A 262 -5.77 -20.07 -36.16
N GLU A 263 -5.08 -20.16 -37.30
CA GLU A 263 -5.23 -19.23 -38.43
C GLU A 263 -6.70 -19.06 -38.89
N ALA A 264 -7.45 -20.17 -38.99
CA ALA A 264 -8.86 -20.12 -39.36
C ALA A 264 -9.73 -19.40 -38.31
N ARG A 265 -9.45 -19.61 -37.02
CA ARG A 265 -10.18 -18.96 -35.93
C ARG A 265 -9.81 -17.48 -35.81
N ALA A 266 -8.53 -17.14 -35.95
CA ALA A 266 -8.04 -15.77 -35.96
C ALA A 266 -8.69 -14.94 -37.08
N GLU A 267 -8.82 -15.48 -38.30
CA GLU A 267 -9.50 -14.81 -39.41
C GLU A 267 -11.00 -14.59 -39.10
N ALA A 268 -11.68 -15.59 -38.56
CA ALA A 268 -13.10 -15.48 -38.20
C ALA A 268 -13.32 -14.41 -37.11
N VAL A 269 -12.51 -14.42 -36.04
CA VAL A 269 -12.59 -13.44 -34.94
C VAL A 269 -12.24 -12.04 -35.42
N ALA A 270 -11.18 -11.88 -36.23
CA ALA A 270 -10.81 -10.58 -36.78
C ALA A 270 -11.90 -9.98 -37.67
N GLN A 271 -12.59 -10.79 -38.47
CA GLN A 271 -13.73 -10.33 -39.27
C GLN A 271 -14.90 -9.90 -38.38
N GLN A 272 -15.20 -10.65 -37.32
CA GLN A 272 -16.24 -10.28 -36.36
C GLN A 272 -15.92 -8.97 -35.63
N ILE A 273 -14.66 -8.77 -35.21
CA ILE A 273 -14.19 -7.53 -34.60
C ILE A 273 -14.42 -6.35 -35.54
N GLN A 274 -14.01 -6.47 -36.80
CA GLN A 274 -14.17 -5.39 -37.79
C GLN A 274 -15.64 -5.02 -38.06
N GLN A 275 -16.54 -5.99 -38.02
CA GLN A 275 -17.97 -5.77 -38.27
C GLN A 275 -18.70 -5.15 -37.06
N ARG A 276 -18.18 -5.34 -35.85
CA ARG A 276 -18.91 -5.01 -34.60
C ARG A 276 -18.24 -3.94 -33.74
N ARG A 277 -17.03 -3.51 -34.07
CA ARG A 277 -16.39 -2.36 -33.41
C ARG A 277 -17.27 -1.10 -33.50
N PRO A 278 -17.23 -0.20 -32.51
CA PRO A 278 -16.36 -0.23 -31.33
C PRO A 278 -16.87 -1.14 -30.21
N PHE A 279 -15.93 -1.76 -29.49
CA PHE A 279 -16.21 -2.51 -28.27
C PHE A 279 -15.93 -1.63 -27.03
N PRO A 280 -16.84 -1.60 -26.05
CA PRO A 280 -16.60 -0.88 -24.78
C PRO A 280 -15.58 -1.55 -23.85
N SER A 281 -15.50 -2.88 -23.88
CA SER A 281 -14.58 -3.64 -23.02
C SER A 281 -14.21 -5.00 -23.62
N LEU A 282 -13.23 -5.69 -23.02
CA LEU A 282 -12.84 -7.05 -23.41
C LEU A 282 -13.98 -8.07 -23.24
N PHE A 283 -14.82 -7.94 -22.22
CA PHE A 283 -16.00 -8.82 -22.07
C PHE A 283 -17.03 -8.60 -23.20
N HIS A 284 -17.23 -7.37 -23.66
CA HIS A 284 -18.07 -7.13 -24.85
C HIS A 284 -17.52 -7.82 -26.10
N LEU A 285 -16.19 -7.79 -26.27
CA LEU A 285 -15.51 -8.49 -27.36
C LEU A 285 -15.68 -10.01 -27.23
N HIS A 286 -15.53 -10.56 -26.02
CA HIS A 286 -15.72 -11.98 -25.71
C HIS A 286 -17.11 -12.48 -26.13
N PHE A 287 -18.17 -11.87 -25.61
CA PHE A 287 -19.54 -12.30 -25.88
C PHE A 287 -19.94 -12.07 -27.34
N ALA A 288 -19.46 -10.98 -27.96
CA ALA A 288 -19.71 -10.74 -29.37
C ALA A 288 -19.05 -11.80 -30.26
N CYS A 289 -17.79 -12.14 -30.00
CA CYS A 289 -17.03 -13.08 -30.83
C CYS A 289 -17.23 -14.55 -30.44
N GLN A 290 -18.03 -14.82 -29.39
CA GLN A 290 -18.28 -16.15 -28.85
C GLN A 290 -16.97 -16.90 -28.58
N LEU A 291 -16.07 -16.23 -27.85
CA LEU A 291 -14.78 -16.83 -27.48
C LEU A 291 -14.99 -17.87 -26.38
N THR A 292 -14.16 -18.91 -26.35
CA THR A 292 -14.04 -19.75 -25.15
C THR A 292 -13.25 -19.03 -24.06
N ALA A 293 -13.29 -19.51 -22.81
CA ALA A 293 -12.47 -18.95 -21.73
C ALA A 293 -10.96 -19.02 -22.04
N GLU A 294 -10.50 -20.14 -22.63
CA GLU A 294 -9.12 -20.30 -23.09
C GLU A 294 -8.75 -19.31 -24.21
N GLU A 295 -9.63 -19.14 -25.20
CA GLU A 295 -9.42 -18.16 -26.28
C GLU A 295 -9.40 -16.73 -25.73
N PHE A 296 -10.25 -16.43 -24.74
CA PHE A 296 -10.30 -15.14 -24.08
C PHE A 296 -8.99 -14.85 -23.35
N ALA A 297 -8.53 -15.74 -22.46
CA ALA A 297 -7.26 -15.59 -21.74
C ALA A 297 -6.07 -15.38 -22.69
N ALA A 298 -6.04 -16.10 -23.81
CA ALA A 298 -5.00 -15.96 -24.82
C ALA A 298 -5.07 -14.61 -25.56
N ILE A 299 -6.28 -14.13 -25.88
CA ILE A 299 -6.50 -12.84 -26.55
C ILE A 299 -6.13 -11.65 -25.65
N GLU A 300 -6.39 -11.73 -24.34
CA GLU A 300 -6.04 -10.69 -23.36
C GLU A 300 -4.54 -10.35 -23.33
N GLN A 301 -3.69 -11.24 -23.84
CA GLN A 301 -2.25 -11.02 -23.92
C GLN A 301 -1.82 -10.14 -25.11
N VAL A 302 -2.63 -10.08 -26.17
CA VAL A 302 -2.24 -9.46 -27.45
C VAL A 302 -3.16 -8.34 -27.91
N VAL A 303 -4.34 -8.18 -27.31
CA VAL A 303 -5.26 -7.08 -27.63
C VAL A 303 -5.69 -6.30 -26.40
N ALA A 304 -6.01 -5.02 -26.60
CA ALA A 304 -6.61 -4.16 -25.59
C ALA A 304 -7.89 -3.52 -26.10
N VAL A 305 -8.76 -3.21 -25.15
CA VAL A 305 -9.86 -2.26 -25.32
C VAL A 305 -9.59 -1.12 -24.33
N PRO A 306 -9.16 0.07 -24.80
CA PRO A 306 -8.88 1.20 -23.90
C PRO A 306 -10.12 1.62 -23.12
N SER A 307 -9.93 1.93 -21.82
CA SER A 307 -10.98 2.52 -20.98
C SER A 307 -11.31 3.92 -21.50
N GLN A 308 -12.60 4.25 -21.61
CA GLN A 308 -13.03 5.58 -22.04
C GLN A 308 -12.91 6.64 -20.95
N SER A 309 -13.01 6.24 -19.67
CA SER A 309 -12.92 7.14 -18.51
C SER A 309 -11.49 7.31 -18.00
N GLY A 310 -10.54 6.49 -18.46
CA GLY A 310 -9.18 6.41 -17.90
C GLY A 310 -9.10 5.59 -16.60
N PHE A 311 -10.19 5.47 -15.84
CA PHE A 311 -10.28 4.64 -14.66
C PHE A 311 -10.19 3.15 -15.00
N ARG A 312 -9.44 2.41 -14.17
CA ARG A 312 -9.30 0.95 -14.22
C ARG A 312 -8.99 0.41 -12.82
N LEU A 313 -9.74 -0.60 -12.39
CA LEU A 313 -9.47 -1.38 -11.17
C LEU A 313 -8.93 -2.77 -11.53
N ASN A 314 -7.79 -3.16 -10.93
CA ASN A 314 -7.26 -4.51 -11.03
C ASN A 314 -8.05 -5.48 -10.16
N VAL A 315 -8.99 -6.21 -10.76
CA VAL A 315 -9.86 -7.15 -10.03
C VAL A 315 -9.12 -8.40 -9.55
N ASN A 316 -7.93 -8.68 -10.08
CA ASN A 316 -7.08 -9.78 -9.61
C ASN A 316 -6.44 -9.45 -8.24
N ALA A 317 -6.36 -8.17 -7.88
CA ALA A 317 -5.81 -7.71 -6.59
C ALA A 317 -6.83 -6.99 -5.69
N ALA A 318 -7.97 -6.56 -6.23
CA ALA A 318 -8.94 -5.75 -5.49
C ALA A 318 -9.56 -6.49 -4.30
N GLY A 319 -9.68 -5.80 -3.17
CA GLY A 319 -10.41 -6.27 -1.99
C GLY A 319 -11.92 -6.07 -2.11
N ALA A 320 -12.68 -6.61 -1.14
CA ALA A 320 -14.14 -6.53 -1.12
C ALA A 320 -14.67 -5.09 -1.24
N GLY A 321 -14.11 -4.15 -0.46
CA GLY A 321 -14.54 -2.75 -0.47
C GLY A 321 -14.35 -2.05 -1.82
N ALA A 322 -13.22 -2.29 -2.50
CA ALA A 322 -12.95 -1.72 -3.83
C ALA A 322 -13.86 -2.33 -4.91
N LEU A 323 -14.17 -3.62 -4.83
CA LEU A 323 -15.09 -4.30 -5.74
C LEU A 323 -16.54 -3.81 -5.55
N ALA A 324 -16.98 -3.65 -4.30
CA ALA A 324 -18.30 -3.11 -3.97
C ALA A 324 -18.48 -1.68 -4.49
N ALA A 325 -17.41 -0.86 -4.42
CA ALA A 325 -17.43 0.53 -4.87
C ALA A 325 -17.67 0.71 -6.38
N LEU A 326 -17.41 -0.30 -7.22
CA LEU A 326 -17.70 -0.21 -8.65
C LEU A 326 -19.21 -0.14 -8.96
N GLY A 327 -20.06 -0.55 -8.02
CA GLY A 327 -21.50 -0.62 -8.20
C GLY A 327 -21.94 -1.77 -9.11
N GLY A 328 -23.23 -2.11 -9.07
CA GLY A 328 -23.80 -3.19 -9.89
C GLY A 328 -23.53 -4.60 -9.38
N LEU A 329 -22.82 -4.75 -8.25
CA LEU A 329 -22.67 -5.99 -7.50
C LEU A 329 -23.41 -5.89 -6.17
N GLU A 330 -24.06 -6.99 -5.79
CA GLU A 330 -24.53 -7.19 -4.41
C GLU A 330 -23.39 -7.78 -3.55
N GLU A 331 -23.51 -7.70 -2.24
CA GLU A 331 -22.52 -8.27 -1.30
C GLU A 331 -22.22 -9.75 -1.60
N ALA A 332 -23.26 -10.54 -1.88
CA ALA A 332 -23.14 -11.95 -2.26
C ALA A 332 -22.38 -12.17 -3.59
N ASP A 333 -22.42 -11.20 -4.51
CA ASP A 333 -21.67 -11.28 -5.76
C ASP A 333 -20.18 -11.03 -5.51
N VAL A 334 -19.85 -10.07 -4.64
CA VAL A 334 -18.47 -9.79 -4.24
C VAL A 334 -17.87 -11.02 -3.55
N GLU A 335 -18.60 -11.63 -2.61
CA GLU A 335 -18.17 -12.89 -1.97
C GLU A 335 -17.95 -14.01 -2.99
N THR A 336 -18.89 -14.18 -3.94
CA THR A 336 -18.77 -15.19 -5.00
C THR A 336 -17.53 -14.94 -5.87
N LEU A 337 -17.26 -13.67 -6.20
CA LEU A 337 -16.12 -13.27 -7.01
C LEU A 337 -14.80 -13.54 -6.28
N LEU A 338 -14.70 -13.16 -5.00
CA LEU A 338 -13.52 -13.41 -4.18
C LEU A 338 -13.26 -14.91 -4.01
N ALA A 339 -14.30 -15.69 -3.71
CA ALA A 339 -14.18 -17.14 -3.59
C ALA A 339 -13.77 -17.81 -4.92
N ALA A 340 -14.27 -17.33 -6.05
CA ALA A 340 -13.88 -17.82 -7.37
C ALA A 340 -12.42 -17.50 -7.69
N ARG A 341 -11.95 -16.29 -7.32
CA ARG A 341 -10.53 -15.90 -7.47
C ARG A 341 -9.62 -16.78 -6.62
N ASP A 342 -9.96 -16.99 -5.36
CA ASP A 342 -9.18 -17.83 -4.45
C ASP A 342 -9.14 -19.29 -4.93
N ALA A 343 -10.25 -19.80 -5.48
CA ALA A 343 -10.31 -21.13 -6.07
C ALA A 343 -9.51 -21.27 -7.37
N ALA A 344 -9.37 -20.19 -8.15
CA ALA A 344 -8.56 -20.15 -9.36
C ALA A 344 -7.05 -20.16 -9.07
N GLY A 345 -6.64 -19.71 -7.88
CA GLY A 345 -5.24 -19.63 -7.47
C GLY A 345 -4.52 -18.47 -8.13
N ASP A 346 -3.36 -18.73 -8.76
CA ASP A 346 -2.66 -17.70 -9.53
C ASP A 346 -3.39 -17.43 -10.86
N VAL A 347 -4.06 -16.28 -10.93
CA VAL A 347 -4.80 -15.79 -12.09
C VAL A 347 -3.94 -14.90 -13.01
N GLY A 348 -2.71 -14.59 -12.60
CA GLY A 348 -1.82 -13.67 -13.31
C GLY A 348 -2.52 -12.37 -13.72
N SER A 349 -2.46 -12.06 -15.02
CA SER A 349 -3.08 -10.86 -15.60
C SER A 349 -4.43 -11.09 -16.29
N SER A 350 -4.99 -12.31 -16.22
CA SER A 350 -6.20 -12.67 -16.96
C SER A 350 -7.48 -12.37 -16.18
N LEU A 351 -8.55 -12.03 -16.90
CA LEU A 351 -9.91 -11.88 -16.37
C LEU A 351 -10.78 -13.11 -16.66
N ALA A 352 -10.24 -14.15 -17.29
CA ALA A 352 -11.01 -15.30 -17.76
C ALA A 352 -11.73 -16.06 -16.63
N TRP A 353 -11.13 -16.10 -15.44
CA TRP A 353 -11.71 -16.75 -14.26
C TRP A 353 -13.08 -16.16 -13.85
N MET A 354 -13.33 -14.89 -14.20
CA MET A 354 -14.61 -14.25 -13.90
C MET A 354 -15.78 -14.80 -14.74
N LEU A 355 -15.50 -15.40 -15.90
CA LEU A 355 -16.53 -15.95 -16.80
C LEU A 355 -17.34 -17.06 -16.15
N ASP A 356 -16.73 -17.81 -15.23
CA ASP A 356 -17.38 -18.87 -14.47
C ASP A 356 -17.98 -18.37 -13.14
N ALA A 357 -17.56 -17.19 -12.67
CA ALA A 357 -17.93 -16.63 -11.38
C ALA A 357 -19.24 -15.84 -11.43
N LEU A 358 -19.45 -15.03 -12.46
CA LEU A 358 -20.57 -14.09 -12.56
C LEU A 358 -21.36 -14.25 -13.86
N SER A 359 -22.62 -13.79 -13.85
CA SER A 359 -23.44 -13.76 -15.05
C SER A 359 -22.93 -12.72 -16.06
N GLN A 360 -23.24 -12.94 -17.34
CA GLN A 360 -22.89 -12.02 -18.43
C GLN A 360 -23.28 -10.56 -18.11
N ASP A 361 -24.50 -10.32 -17.61
CA ASP A 361 -24.97 -8.96 -17.32
C ASP A 361 -24.13 -8.27 -16.24
N LYS A 362 -23.71 -8.99 -15.20
CA LYS A 362 -22.85 -8.46 -14.13
C LYS A 362 -21.43 -8.20 -14.62
N LEU A 363 -20.88 -9.09 -15.45
CA LEU A 363 -19.57 -8.89 -16.07
C LEU A 363 -19.55 -7.66 -16.98
N LEU A 364 -20.61 -7.44 -17.76
CA LEU A 364 -20.73 -6.25 -18.60
C LEU A 364 -20.87 -4.97 -17.79
N ALA A 365 -21.60 -5.01 -16.66
CA ALA A 365 -21.71 -3.88 -15.74
C ALA A 365 -20.36 -3.51 -15.11
N LEU A 366 -19.63 -4.49 -14.59
CA LEU A 366 -18.26 -4.30 -14.06
C LEU A 366 -17.32 -3.75 -15.14
N ALA A 367 -17.39 -4.32 -16.34
CA ALA A 367 -16.54 -3.88 -17.42
C ALA A 367 -16.83 -2.44 -17.88
N ALA A 368 -18.05 -1.96 -17.70
CA ALA A 368 -18.42 -0.57 -17.96
C ALA A 368 -17.89 0.37 -16.86
N ALA A 369 -17.78 -0.09 -15.60
CA ALA A 369 -17.17 0.69 -14.52
C ALA A 369 -15.68 0.92 -14.74
N GLY A 370 -14.98 -0.06 -15.32
CA GLY A 370 -13.56 0.04 -15.70
C GLY A 370 -12.70 -0.92 -14.90
N ILE A 371 -12.47 -2.11 -15.45
CA ILE A 371 -11.67 -3.17 -14.82
C ILE A 371 -10.49 -3.58 -15.72
N THR A 372 -9.50 -4.21 -15.10
CA THR A 372 -8.30 -4.75 -15.73
C THR A 372 -7.78 -5.93 -14.90
N GLY A 373 -6.95 -6.78 -15.49
CA GLY A 373 -6.18 -7.79 -14.76
C GLY A 373 -4.72 -7.40 -14.54
N ARG A 374 -4.30 -6.23 -15.05
CA ARG A 374 -2.91 -5.77 -15.04
C ARG A 374 -2.70 -4.56 -14.13
N SER A 375 -1.49 -4.43 -13.60
CA SER A 375 -1.04 -3.27 -12.82
C SER A 375 0.43 -2.95 -13.03
N TRP A 376 0.82 -1.69 -12.85
CA TRP A 376 2.17 -1.20 -13.01
C TRP A 376 2.69 -0.43 -11.79
N GLN A 377 1.91 -0.37 -10.72
CA GLN A 377 2.29 0.30 -9.49
C GLN A 377 2.14 -0.64 -8.30
N TYR A 378 3.21 -0.74 -7.53
CA TYR A 378 3.31 -1.66 -6.41
C TYR A 378 3.83 -0.92 -5.19
N THR A 379 3.31 -1.28 -4.02
CA THR A 379 3.78 -0.78 -2.74
C THR A 379 4.57 -1.85 -2.00
N ALA A 380 5.78 -1.49 -1.58
CA ALA A 380 6.60 -2.28 -0.67
C ALA A 380 6.56 -1.64 0.71
N ASP A 381 5.98 -2.34 1.69
CA ASP A 381 6.05 -1.92 3.09
C ASP A 381 7.19 -2.66 3.79
N ILE A 382 8.32 -1.97 3.96
CA ILE A 382 9.57 -2.58 4.41
C ILE A 382 9.76 -2.34 5.89
N VAL A 383 9.84 -3.44 6.64
CA VAL A 383 10.23 -3.45 8.05
C VAL A 383 11.65 -4.00 8.13
N ALA A 384 12.61 -3.19 8.56
CA ALA A 384 14.01 -3.59 8.65
C ALA A 384 14.52 -3.44 10.09
N VAL A 385 15.24 -4.43 10.58
CA VAL A 385 15.82 -4.45 11.93
C VAL A 385 17.32 -4.66 11.87
N ALA A 386 18.05 -4.02 12.77
CA ALA A 386 19.49 -4.19 12.90
C ALA A 386 19.95 -4.08 14.35
N ALA A 387 21.25 -4.34 14.57
CA ALA A 387 21.92 -4.20 15.86
C ALA A 387 21.26 -5.01 17.00
N GLY A 388 20.80 -6.23 16.69
CA GLY A 388 20.11 -7.10 17.66
C GLY A 388 18.83 -6.47 18.21
N GLY A 389 17.96 -5.94 17.34
CA GLY A 389 16.65 -5.38 17.73
C GLY A 389 16.71 -4.01 18.41
N ARG A 390 17.87 -3.35 18.45
CA ARG A 390 18.03 -2.02 19.07
C ARG A 390 17.56 -0.87 18.19
N ALA A 391 17.50 -1.08 16.88
CA ALA A 391 16.95 -0.12 15.93
C ALA A 391 16.21 -0.85 14.82
N PHE A 392 15.14 -0.22 14.36
CA PHE A 392 14.40 -0.66 13.20
C PHE A 392 14.02 0.53 12.31
N ARG A 393 13.53 0.22 11.12
CA ARG A 393 12.88 1.13 10.17
C ARG A 393 11.59 0.48 9.69
N HIS A 394 10.54 1.28 9.59
CA HIS A 394 9.28 0.90 8.94
C HIS A 394 9.03 1.94 7.87
N VAL A 395 9.15 1.57 6.60
CA VAL A 395 9.13 2.51 5.47
C VAL A 395 8.34 1.92 4.33
N ARG A 396 7.34 2.67 3.86
CA ARG A 396 6.49 2.31 2.73
C ARG A 396 6.96 3.01 1.47
N TYR A 397 7.13 2.24 0.40
CA TYR A 397 7.59 2.71 -0.92
C TYR A 397 6.55 2.41 -1.98
N ALA A 398 6.07 3.44 -2.69
CA ALA A 398 5.31 3.24 -3.93
C ALA A 398 6.28 3.24 -5.12
N ILE A 399 6.16 2.24 -5.97
CA ILE A 399 7.09 1.93 -7.07
C ILE A 399 6.30 1.85 -8.38
N ASP A 400 6.72 2.63 -9.37
CA ASP A 400 6.19 2.65 -10.73
C ASP A 400 7.09 1.83 -11.66
N VAL A 401 6.52 0.86 -12.35
CA VAL A 401 7.20 0.01 -13.35
C VAL A 401 6.68 0.24 -14.77
N SER A 402 5.79 1.21 -14.99
CA SER A 402 5.09 1.37 -16.28
C SER A 402 6.02 1.68 -17.47
N ASN A 403 7.24 2.13 -17.21
CA ASN A 403 8.24 2.50 -18.23
C ASN A 403 9.37 1.46 -18.39
N GLY A 404 9.19 0.23 -17.90
CA GLY A 404 10.16 -0.86 -18.02
C GLY A 404 11.40 -0.75 -17.12
N THR A 405 11.52 0.30 -16.31
CA THR A 405 12.51 0.38 -15.23
C THR A 405 11.79 0.80 -13.95
N PRO A 406 11.88 0.03 -12.86
CA PRO A 406 11.24 0.38 -11.59
C PRO A 406 11.76 1.70 -11.02
N ARG A 407 10.84 2.59 -10.62
CA ARG A 407 11.15 3.90 -10.04
C ARG A 407 10.34 4.10 -8.77
N VAL A 408 11.01 4.46 -7.69
CA VAL A 408 10.34 4.92 -6.48
C VAL A 408 9.68 6.27 -6.78
N ILE A 409 8.36 6.34 -6.63
CA ILE A 409 7.56 7.56 -6.82
C ILE A 409 7.14 8.18 -5.50
N HIS A 410 7.06 7.39 -4.42
CA HIS A 410 6.77 7.89 -3.08
C HIS A 410 7.52 7.09 -2.00
N ARG A 411 7.92 7.78 -0.92
CA ARG A 411 8.53 7.20 0.27
C ARG A 411 7.87 7.79 1.52
N LEU A 412 7.32 6.93 2.37
CA LEU A 412 6.73 7.29 3.64
C LEU A 412 7.46 6.58 4.78
N ASP A 413 8.01 7.35 5.72
CA ASP A 413 8.67 6.81 6.91
C ASP A 413 7.65 6.66 8.05
N LEU A 414 7.28 5.41 8.35
CA LEU A 414 6.34 5.03 9.40
C LEU A 414 7.06 4.61 10.68
N THR A 415 8.38 4.74 10.77
CA THR A 415 9.15 4.31 11.97
C THR A 415 8.63 4.95 13.27
N ALA A 416 8.03 6.14 13.19
CA ALA A 416 7.44 6.83 14.34
C ALA A 416 6.12 6.20 14.83
N CYS A 417 5.44 5.43 13.99
CA CYS A 417 4.21 4.70 14.33
C CYS A 417 4.49 3.44 15.18
N GLY A 418 5.75 3.02 15.29
CA GLY A 418 6.15 1.89 16.11
C GLY A 418 6.59 0.68 15.30
N TRP A 419 6.76 -0.45 16.00
CA TRP A 419 7.10 -1.72 15.39
C TRP A 419 5.81 -2.43 14.97
N PRO A 420 5.62 -2.75 13.68
CA PRO A 420 4.33 -3.23 13.17
C PRO A 420 4.13 -4.74 13.25
N LEU A 421 5.17 -5.52 13.57
CA LEU A 421 5.12 -6.99 13.67
C LEU A 421 4.98 -7.44 15.13
N ASP A 422 4.94 -8.76 15.35
CA ASP A 422 4.95 -9.34 16.70
C ASP A 422 6.10 -8.77 17.56
N PRO A 423 5.80 -8.18 18.74
CA PRO A 423 6.80 -7.67 19.67
C PRO A 423 7.84 -8.71 20.12
N ASP A 424 7.49 -10.00 20.15
CA ASP A 424 8.39 -11.09 20.56
C ASP A 424 9.63 -11.17 19.66
N ILE A 425 9.51 -10.77 18.39
CA ILE A 425 10.64 -10.68 17.45
C ILE A 425 11.72 -9.75 18.00
N LEU A 426 11.34 -8.53 18.42
CA LEU A 426 12.29 -7.56 18.95
C LEU A 426 12.84 -8.00 20.31
N ASP A 427 12.01 -8.59 21.16
CA ASP A 427 12.43 -9.00 22.50
C ASP A 427 13.46 -10.13 22.44
N ARG A 428 13.29 -11.12 21.56
CA ARG A 428 14.28 -12.18 21.33
C ARG A 428 15.58 -11.66 20.71
N LEU A 429 15.49 -10.77 19.71
CA LEU A 429 16.68 -10.14 19.14
C LEU A 429 17.48 -9.34 20.20
N ARG A 430 16.77 -8.65 21.10
CA ARG A 430 17.39 -7.89 22.19
C ARG A 430 17.94 -8.78 23.30
N ALA A 431 17.35 -9.96 23.51
CA ALA A 431 17.87 -10.99 24.40
C ALA A 431 19.16 -11.64 23.86
N GLY A 432 19.39 -11.53 22.55
CA GLY A 432 20.59 -12.03 21.87
C GLY A 432 20.41 -13.41 21.23
N ASP A 433 19.16 -13.82 20.98
CA ASP A 433 18.85 -15.01 20.21
C ASP A 433 19.44 -14.90 18.79
N ALA A 434 19.74 -16.06 18.18
CA ALA A 434 20.26 -16.09 16.83
C ALA A 434 19.18 -15.60 15.83
N LEU A 435 19.61 -14.82 14.83
CA LEU A 435 18.70 -14.22 13.84
C LEU A 435 17.82 -15.30 13.18
N GLU A 436 18.43 -16.40 12.72
CA GLU A 436 17.74 -17.56 12.15
C GLU A 436 16.63 -18.13 13.06
N GLU A 437 16.86 -18.21 14.38
CA GLU A 437 15.87 -18.71 15.34
C GLU A 437 14.70 -17.75 15.55
N VAL A 438 14.93 -16.45 15.36
CA VAL A 438 13.88 -15.43 15.43
C VAL A 438 13.08 -15.40 14.13
N LEU A 439 13.73 -15.52 12.97
CA LEU A 439 13.07 -15.50 11.67
C LEU A 439 12.15 -16.72 11.45
N ASN A 440 12.38 -17.82 12.18
CA ASN A 440 11.46 -18.95 12.15
C ASN A 440 10.12 -18.66 12.84
N LEU A 441 10.00 -17.62 13.68
CA LEU A 441 8.72 -17.25 14.31
C LEU A 441 7.67 -16.78 13.31
N THR A 442 8.10 -16.18 12.20
CA THR A 442 7.19 -15.66 11.17
C THR A 442 6.88 -16.71 10.08
N ARG A 443 7.57 -17.85 10.09
CA ARG A 443 7.47 -18.95 9.11
C ARG A 443 6.59 -20.12 9.56
N GLU A 444 6.21 -20.16 10.83
CA GLU A 444 5.27 -21.14 11.43
C GLU A 444 3.85 -20.59 11.44
#